data_AF-A0A3D9C6M0-F1
#
_entry.id   AF-A0A3D9C6M0-F1
#
_cell.length_a   1.000
_cell.length_b   1.000
_cell.length_c   1.000
_cell.angle_alpha   90.00
_cell.angle_beta   90.00
_cell.angle_gamma   90.00
#
_symmetry.space_group_name_H-M   'P 1'
#
loop_
_entity.id
_entity.type
_entity.pdbx_description
1 polymer ?
#
loop_
_entity_poly.entity_id
_entity_poly.type
_entity_poly.pdbx_seq_one_letter_code
_entity_poly.pdbx_strand_id
1 'polypeptide(L)'
;MTLYKFISEKELLEIGRIFFKEFVSDIPLHFYTSSIPDHIPDHGMFLIKCEIEENTISNFKILKDGELMIETNQIPLFNTLMVDKIKTVDFFGRTEEVEKEALGILEEEKRFFAWRLKKYLETNSREIVSYDSFRKVYKPSVPIGEESEKLIEEEKARAKYLEEKTLKINTVEEAVDFLIHEELSENTIRGIRNESLASKLNDLTVLFGMGMYLRNVFIYPNKNENFLKYLNTYDPGYILDRGEFGEGLIEDSLWRRLNHYNITDESKKKIEVLRKEKYNEGLAWSNYIKEKLLSYNLDEAIISEYLELEDQMDLCVSDEDFEHCMYEQKKILEGLSGDELSVYNQMKQDYFTVSRLIKKLKNKQ
;
A
#
# COMPACT_ATOMS: atom_id res chain seq x y z
N MET A 1 19.36 -3.61 17.69
CA MET A 1 20.48 -2.65 17.71
C MET A 1 20.70 -2.10 16.31
N THR A 2 21.04 -0.81 16.22
CA THR A 2 21.24 -0.12 14.94
C THR A 2 22.72 0.03 14.61
N LEU A 3 23.07 -0.21 13.35
CA LEU A 3 24.44 -0.11 12.83
C LEU A 3 24.48 0.90 11.69
N TYR A 4 25.53 1.71 11.67
CA TYR A 4 25.75 2.74 10.66
C TYR A 4 27.07 2.54 9.92
N LYS A 5 27.10 2.83 8.62
CA LYS A 5 28.34 2.79 7.83
C LYS A 5 28.34 3.90 6.78
N PHE A 6 29.49 4.51 6.58
CA PHE A 6 29.72 5.36 5.40
C PHE A 6 30.11 4.48 4.22
N ILE A 7 29.49 4.74 3.08
CA ILE A 7 29.76 4.07 1.82
C ILE A 7 29.99 5.09 0.71
N SER A 8 30.87 4.73 -0.22
CA SER A 8 31.06 5.44 -1.47
C SER A 8 29.85 5.27 -2.40
N GLU A 9 29.77 6.11 -3.42
CA GLU A 9 28.80 5.97 -4.50
C GLU A 9 28.89 4.62 -5.21
N LYS A 10 30.11 4.11 -5.44
CA LYS A 10 30.33 2.79 -6.01
C LYS A 10 29.72 1.67 -5.17
N GLU A 11 29.93 1.71 -3.85
CA GLU A 11 29.32 0.76 -2.92
C GLU A 11 27.78 0.88 -2.92
N LEU A 12 27.24 2.10 -3.02
CA LEU A 12 25.79 2.32 -3.14
C LEU A 12 25.24 1.65 -4.41
N LEU A 13 25.92 1.79 -5.56
CA LEU A 13 25.53 1.13 -6.80
C LEU A 13 25.57 -0.39 -6.68
N GLU A 14 26.60 -0.93 -6.02
CA GLU A 14 26.73 -2.38 -5.77
C GLU A 14 25.58 -2.89 -4.90
N ILE A 15 25.27 -2.20 -3.80
CA ILE A 15 24.15 -2.52 -2.90
C ILE A 15 22.80 -2.35 -3.63
N GLY A 16 22.66 -1.32 -4.47
CA GLY A 16 21.46 -1.08 -5.27
C GLY A 16 21.18 -2.22 -6.25
N ARG A 17 22.21 -2.76 -6.92
CA ARG A 17 22.08 -3.90 -7.85
C ARG A 17 21.55 -5.18 -7.20
N ILE A 18 21.74 -5.32 -5.90
CA ILE A 18 21.23 -6.44 -5.09
C ILE A 18 20.04 -6.03 -4.23
N PHE A 19 19.40 -4.91 -4.54
CA PHE A 19 18.19 -4.40 -3.88
C PHE A 19 18.35 -4.22 -2.38
N PHE A 20 19.50 -3.67 -1.97
CA PHE A 20 19.78 -3.36 -0.58
C PHE A 20 19.75 -4.56 0.37
N LYS A 21 19.93 -5.78 -0.16
CA LYS A 21 19.75 -7.02 0.63
C LYS A 21 20.96 -7.44 1.44
N GLU A 22 22.14 -7.09 0.99
CA GLU A 22 23.38 -7.62 1.53
C GLU A 22 24.56 -6.68 1.25
N PHE A 23 25.64 -6.85 1.98
CA PHE A 23 26.92 -6.27 1.63
C PHE A 23 27.73 -7.28 0.82
N VAL A 24 28.27 -6.82 -0.31
CA VAL A 24 29.23 -7.57 -1.11
C VAL A 24 30.58 -6.90 -0.92
N SER A 25 31.47 -7.52 -0.16
CA SER A 25 32.79 -6.96 0.11
C SER A 25 33.83 -8.05 0.27
N ASP A 26 34.99 -7.83 -0.34
CA ASP A 26 36.17 -8.70 -0.19
C ASP A 26 37.05 -8.28 1.00
N ILE A 27 36.68 -7.21 1.71
CA ILE A 27 37.37 -6.69 2.90
C ILE A 27 36.42 -6.69 4.10
N PRO A 28 36.96 -6.68 5.34
CA PRO A 28 36.14 -6.58 6.53
C PRO A 28 35.22 -5.36 6.51
N LEU A 29 33.99 -5.53 7.02
CA LEU A 29 33.03 -4.43 7.16
C LEU A 29 33.17 -3.80 8.54
N HIS A 30 33.07 -2.47 8.58
CA HIS A 30 33.13 -1.68 9.80
C HIS A 30 31.83 -0.89 9.94
N PHE A 31 31.22 -0.98 11.13
CA PHE A 31 29.98 -0.29 11.47
C PHE A 31 30.10 0.47 12.79
N TYR A 32 29.42 1.60 12.89
CA TYR A 32 29.24 2.35 14.13
C TYR A 32 27.96 1.92 14.83
N THR A 33 28.03 1.72 16.15
CA THR A 33 26.96 1.09 16.93
C THR A 33 26.04 2.03 17.70
N SER A 34 26.47 3.27 17.93
CA SER A 34 25.78 4.18 18.87
C SER A 34 25.95 5.67 18.57
N SER A 35 26.89 6.06 17.70
CA SER A 35 27.04 7.43 17.21
C SER A 35 27.72 7.44 15.84
N ILE A 36 27.13 8.16 14.88
CA ILE A 36 27.83 8.54 13.64
C ILE A 36 29.04 9.39 14.06
N PRO A 37 30.26 9.14 13.55
CA PRO A 37 31.41 9.97 13.87
C PRO A 37 31.13 11.46 13.66
N ASP A 38 31.56 12.31 14.60
CA ASP A 38 31.51 13.77 14.45
C ASP A 38 32.32 14.27 13.24
N HIS A 39 33.28 13.47 12.78
CA HIS A 39 34.07 13.76 11.59
C HIS A 39 33.24 13.48 10.33
N ILE A 40 32.70 14.54 9.76
CA ILE A 40 32.07 14.53 8.44
C ILE A 40 33.15 14.18 7.39
N PRO A 41 32.92 13.20 6.49
CA PRO A 41 33.85 12.90 5.40
C PRO A 41 34.09 14.13 4.50
N ASP A 42 35.34 14.39 4.11
CA ASP A 42 35.69 15.49 3.20
C ASP A 42 35.12 15.26 1.78
N HIS A 43 35.00 13.99 1.40
CA HIS A 43 34.48 13.54 0.11
C HIS A 43 33.04 13.04 0.26
N GLY A 44 32.23 13.15 -0.79
CA GLY A 44 30.85 12.63 -0.81
C GLY A 44 30.74 11.17 -0.38
N MET A 45 29.99 10.90 0.69
CA MET A 45 29.69 9.56 1.16
C MET A 45 28.24 9.45 1.59
N PHE A 46 27.62 8.31 1.28
CA PHE A 46 26.29 7.97 1.76
C PHE A 46 26.40 7.34 3.14
N LEU A 47 25.51 7.74 4.03
CA LEU A 47 25.32 7.07 5.29
C LEU A 47 24.23 6.02 5.11
N ILE A 48 24.57 4.77 5.42
CA ILE A 48 23.62 3.68 5.46
C ILE A 48 23.36 3.22 6.90
N LYS A 49 22.16 2.70 7.12
CA LYS A 49 21.67 2.14 8.37
C LYS A 49 21.26 0.68 8.13
N CYS A 50 21.59 -0.21 9.06
CA CYS A 50 20.95 -1.52 9.15
C CYS A 50 20.66 -1.87 10.63
N GLU A 51 19.80 -2.86 10.84
CA GLU A 51 19.40 -3.31 12.17
C GLU A 51 19.72 -4.79 12.34
N ILE A 52 20.16 -5.15 13.54
CA ILE A 52 20.49 -6.52 13.93
C ILE A 52 20.00 -6.77 15.37
N GLU A 53 19.56 -7.99 15.66
CA GLU A 53 19.14 -8.38 17.01
C GLU A 53 20.35 -8.32 17.97
N GLU A 54 20.17 -7.69 19.13
CA GLU A 54 21.28 -7.36 20.05
C GLU A 54 21.99 -8.62 20.59
N ASN A 55 21.24 -9.69 20.83
CA ASN A 55 21.75 -11.00 21.27
C ASN A 55 22.61 -11.72 20.21
N THR A 56 22.54 -11.35 18.93
CA THR A 56 23.30 -11.99 17.86
C THR A 56 24.69 -11.35 17.64
N ILE A 57 24.92 -10.17 18.22
CA ILE A 57 26.15 -9.39 18.02
C ILE A 57 27.35 -9.99 18.71
N SER A 58 27.15 -10.81 19.76
CA SER A 58 28.23 -11.50 20.48
C SER A 58 29.12 -12.36 19.57
N ASN A 59 28.63 -12.71 18.38
CA ASN A 59 29.36 -13.49 17.37
C ASN A 59 30.35 -12.67 16.54
N PHE A 60 30.36 -11.34 16.71
CA PHE A 60 31.17 -10.39 15.96
C PHE A 60 32.11 -9.61 16.86
N LYS A 61 33.20 -9.09 16.27
CA LYS A 61 34.26 -8.41 17.02
C LYS A 61 33.85 -6.96 17.30
N ILE A 62 33.64 -6.63 18.57
CA ILE A 62 33.44 -5.25 19.03
C ILE A 62 34.81 -4.63 19.33
N LEU A 63 35.11 -3.50 18.69
CA LEU A 63 36.31 -2.71 18.92
C LEU A 63 36.09 -1.73 20.09
N LYS A 64 37.19 -1.24 20.67
CA LYS A 64 37.16 -0.41 21.88
C LYS A 64 36.40 0.91 21.73
N ASP A 65 36.22 1.37 20.49
CA ASP A 65 35.65 2.68 20.17
C ASP A 65 34.15 2.61 19.83
N GLY A 66 33.48 1.48 20.12
CA GLY A 66 32.07 1.29 19.76
C GLY A 66 31.87 0.94 18.28
N GLU A 67 32.92 0.54 17.58
CA GLU A 67 32.82 -0.01 16.23
C GLU A 67 32.62 -1.53 16.26
N LEU A 68 31.77 -2.02 15.36
CA LEU A 68 31.59 -3.43 15.07
C LEU A 68 32.35 -3.79 13.80
N MET A 69 33.22 -4.79 13.90
CA MET A 69 33.99 -5.30 12.77
C MET A 69 33.50 -6.69 12.38
N ILE A 70 33.14 -6.86 11.11
CA ILE A 70 32.72 -8.12 10.51
C ILE A 70 33.84 -8.61 9.60
N GLU A 71 34.50 -9.69 10.00
CA GLU A 71 35.55 -10.32 9.18
C GLU A 71 34.96 -10.82 7.84
N THR A 72 35.76 -10.81 6.77
CA THR A 72 35.31 -11.15 5.41
C THR A 72 34.59 -12.50 5.34
N ASN A 73 35.08 -13.51 6.07
CA ASN A 73 34.47 -14.85 6.12
C ASN A 73 33.14 -14.91 6.90
N GLN A 74 32.81 -13.88 7.68
CA GLN A 74 31.57 -13.78 8.45
C GLN A 74 30.50 -12.93 7.76
N ILE A 75 30.83 -12.23 6.66
CA ILE A 75 29.88 -11.39 5.90
C ILE A 75 28.63 -12.17 5.46
N PRO A 76 28.70 -13.42 4.94
CA PRO A 76 27.50 -14.16 4.57
C PRO A 76 26.55 -14.39 5.75
N LEU A 77 27.09 -14.71 6.93
CA LEU A 77 26.28 -14.85 8.15
C LEU A 77 25.66 -13.51 8.54
N PHE A 78 26.45 -12.43 8.54
CA PHE A 78 25.97 -11.09 8.83
C PHE A 78 24.79 -10.68 7.92
N ASN A 79 24.91 -10.95 6.61
CA ASN A 79 23.85 -10.67 5.63
C ASN A 79 22.53 -11.42 5.89
N THR A 80 22.58 -12.57 6.56
CA THR A 80 21.37 -13.32 6.96
C THR A 80 20.74 -12.81 8.26
N LEU A 81 21.50 -12.12 9.12
CA LEU A 81 21.05 -11.64 10.43
C LEU A 81 20.48 -10.22 10.40
N MET A 82 20.69 -9.47 9.31
CA MET A 82 20.15 -8.12 9.17
C MET A 82 18.63 -8.12 8.97
N VAL A 83 17.94 -7.31 9.77
CA VAL A 83 16.48 -7.11 9.71
C VAL A 83 16.14 -6.00 8.73
N ASP A 84 15.19 -6.24 7.83
CA ASP A 84 14.68 -5.25 6.85
C ASP A 84 15.77 -4.46 6.09
N LYS A 85 16.96 -5.08 6.06
CA LYS A 85 18.22 -4.84 5.35
C LYS A 85 18.60 -3.36 5.15
N ILE A 86 19.47 -3.07 4.19
CA ILE A 86 20.29 -1.83 4.17
C ILE A 86 19.40 -0.63 3.78
N LYS A 87 19.48 0.47 4.52
CA LYS A 87 18.69 1.68 4.26
C LYS A 87 19.61 2.87 4.06
N THR A 88 19.41 3.66 3.01
CA THR A 88 20.14 4.92 2.84
C THR A 88 19.49 6.01 3.67
N VAL A 89 20.24 6.61 4.60
CA VAL A 89 19.68 7.56 5.58
C VAL A 89 20.17 8.99 5.42
N ASP A 90 21.35 9.21 4.85
CA ASP A 90 21.86 10.57 4.57
C ASP A 90 23.02 10.55 3.56
N PHE A 91 23.51 11.73 3.22
CA PHE A 91 24.71 11.98 2.43
C PHE A 91 25.53 13.12 3.04
N PHE A 92 26.83 12.91 3.13
CA PHE A 92 27.79 13.82 3.75
C PHE A 92 28.95 14.14 2.79
N GLY A 93 29.60 15.28 3.01
CA GLY A 93 30.77 15.70 2.23
C GLY A 93 30.42 16.52 0.99
N ARG A 94 31.46 16.96 0.27
CA ARG A 94 31.31 17.75 -0.97
C ARG A 94 31.47 16.85 -2.20
N THR A 95 30.56 16.99 -3.16
CA THR A 95 30.67 16.41 -4.51
C THR A 95 30.28 17.44 -5.55
N GLU A 96 31.02 17.50 -6.65
CA GLU A 96 30.67 18.41 -7.76
C GLU A 96 29.33 18.00 -8.40
N GLU A 97 29.11 16.69 -8.60
CA GLU A 97 27.85 16.05 -9.02
C GLU A 97 27.75 14.63 -8.45
N VAL A 98 26.55 14.24 -8.01
CA VAL A 98 26.20 12.81 -7.76
C VAL A 98 25.83 12.21 -9.10
N GLU A 99 26.31 11.00 -9.41
CA GLU A 99 26.01 10.34 -10.67
C GLU A 99 24.50 10.09 -10.78
N LYS A 100 23.98 10.21 -12.00
CA LYS A 100 22.56 9.92 -12.29
C LYS A 100 22.17 8.50 -11.89
N GLU A 101 23.12 7.57 -11.92
CA GLU A 101 22.92 6.18 -11.52
C GLU A 101 22.63 6.07 -10.02
N ALA A 102 23.36 6.78 -9.16
CA ALA A 102 23.12 6.78 -7.72
C ALA A 102 21.78 7.41 -7.36
N LEU A 103 21.40 8.52 -8.02
CA LEU A 103 20.05 9.08 -7.90
C LEU A 103 18.98 8.07 -8.34
N GLY A 104 19.22 7.31 -9.42
CA GLY A 104 18.33 6.25 -9.87
C GLY A 104 18.11 5.17 -8.82
N ILE A 105 19.18 4.73 -8.15
CA ILE A 105 19.12 3.75 -7.06
C ILE A 105 18.28 4.27 -5.87
N LEU A 106 18.44 5.54 -5.49
CA LEU A 106 17.62 6.14 -4.41
C LEU A 106 16.15 6.26 -4.80
N GLU A 107 15.83 6.60 -6.06
CA GLU A 107 14.45 6.64 -6.54
C GLU A 107 13.81 5.24 -6.54
N GLU A 108 14.57 4.18 -6.84
CA GLU A 108 14.11 2.80 -6.69
C GLU A 108 13.85 2.43 -5.21
N GLU A 109 14.75 2.83 -4.31
CA GLU A 109 14.58 2.65 -2.87
C GLU A 109 13.34 3.39 -2.35
N LYS A 110 13.12 4.64 -2.77
CA LYS A 110 11.90 5.42 -2.46
C LYS A 110 10.64 4.70 -2.92
N ARG A 111 10.62 4.20 -4.16
CA ARG A 111 9.46 3.45 -4.71
C ARG A 111 9.17 2.19 -3.91
N PHE A 112 10.20 1.49 -3.46
CA PHE A 112 10.04 0.32 -2.62
C PHE A 112 9.38 0.68 -1.27
N PHE A 113 9.85 1.72 -0.58
CA PHE A 113 9.25 2.15 0.69
C PHE A 113 7.82 2.67 0.51
N ALA A 114 7.54 3.42 -0.54
CA ALA A 114 6.18 3.85 -0.88
C ALA A 114 5.25 2.65 -1.09
N TRP A 115 5.71 1.64 -1.81
CA TRP A 115 4.93 0.42 -2.05
C TRP A 115 4.69 -0.38 -0.76
N ARG A 116 5.68 -0.48 0.13
CA ARG A 116 5.53 -1.10 1.46
C ARG A 116 4.48 -0.38 2.29
N LEU A 117 4.57 0.95 2.40
CA LEU A 117 3.57 1.77 3.09
C LEU A 117 2.18 1.56 2.52
N LYS A 118 2.06 1.64 1.18
CA LYS A 118 0.81 1.40 0.47
C LYS A 118 0.23 0.04 0.83
N LYS A 119 1.03 -1.03 0.73
CA LYS A 119 0.57 -2.40 1.06
C LYS A 119 0.19 -2.56 2.52
N TYR A 120 0.96 -1.98 3.43
CA TYR A 120 0.72 -2.09 4.86
C TYR A 120 -0.61 -1.42 5.27
N LEU A 121 -0.91 -0.26 4.68
CA LEU A 121 -2.14 0.49 4.92
C LEU A 121 -3.33 -0.07 4.15
N GLU A 122 -3.11 -0.56 2.93
CA GLU A 122 -4.22 -0.97 2.06
C GLU A 122 -4.63 -2.44 2.27
N THR A 123 -3.94 -3.18 3.15
CA THR A 123 -4.26 -4.58 3.42
C THR A 123 -4.42 -4.95 4.90
N ASN A 124 -5.30 -5.91 5.19
CA ASN A 124 -5.61 -6.38 6.54
C ASN A 124 -4.60 -7.40 7.08
N SER A 125 -3.76 -8.03 6.24
CA SER A 125 -2.79 -9.04 6.68
C SER A 125 -1.63 -8.47 7.49
N ARG A 126 -1.40 -7.15 7.39
CA ARG A 126 -0.30 -6.40 8.04
C ARG A 126 1.09 -7.04 7.86
N GLU A 127 1.24 -7.86 6.83
CA GLU A 127 2.48 -8.54 6.52
C GLU A 127 3.49 -7.54 5.97
N ILE A 128 4.67 -7.52 6.58
CA ILE A 128 5.77 -6.69 6.12
C ILE A 128 6.32 -7.26 4.82
N VAL A 129 6.25 -6.47 3.75
CA VAL A 129 6.61 -6.96 2.42
C VAL A 129 8.11 -6.81 2.14
N SER A 130 8.76 -7.92 1.79
CA SER A 130 10.18 -7.93 1.47
C SER A 130 10.48 -7.42 0.05
N TYR A 131 11.75 -7.06 -0.20
CA TYR A 131 12.25 -6.69 -1.54
C TYR A 131 12.04 -7.78 -2.60
N ASP A 132 11.95 -9.08 -2.23
CA ASP A 132 11.70 -10.16 -3.20
C ASP A 132 10.31 -10.09 -3.83
N SER A 133 9.32 -9.63 -3.07
CA SER A 133 7.94 -9.51 -3.53
C SER A 133 7.74 -8.27 -4.42
N PHE A 134 8.54 -7.22 -4.24
CA PHE A 134 8.53 -6.01 -5.08
C PHE A 134 8.87 -6.33 -6.55
N ARG A 135 9.75 -7.30 -6.80
CA ARG A 135 10.20 -7.70 -8.16
C ARG A 135 9.23 -8.60 -8.90
N LYS A 136 8.31 -9.29 -8.22
CA LYS A 136 7.37 -10.23 -8.89
C LYS A 136 6.34 -9.53 -9.77
N VAL A 137 6.29 -8.19 -9.76
CA VAL A 137 5.43 -7.40 -10.62
C VAL A 137 5.99 -7.43 -12.06
N TYR A 138 5.43 -8.30 -12.88
CA TYR A 138 5.60 -8.43 -14.35
C TYR A 138 6.74 -9.33 -14.87
N LYS A 139 6.44 -10.63 -14.99
CA LYS A 139 6.89 -11.46 -16.11
C LYS A 139 5.67 -11.76 -16.99
N PRO A 140 5.48 -11.08 -18.14
CA PRO A 140 4.51 -11.53 -19.11
C PRO A 140 5.12 -12.76 -19.78
N SER A 141 4.84 -13.94 -19.23
CA SER A 141 5.20 -15.20 -19.87
C SER A 141 3.94 -16.01 -20.08
N VAL A 142 3.11 -15.56 -21.01
CA VAL A 142 2.35 -16.46 -21.86
C VAL A 142 2.59 -15.95 -23.28
N PRO A 143 3.36 -16.65 -24.11
CA PRO A 143 3.29 -16.43 -25.55
C PRO A 143 1.82 -16.62 -25.93
N ILE A 144 1.24 -15.68 -26.68
CA ILE A 144 -0.06 -15.89 -27.33
C ILE A 144 0.17 -17.00 -28.36
N GLY A 145 0.10 -18.25 -27.89
CA GLY A 145 -0.04 -19.43 -28.72
C GLY A 145 -1.51 -19.67 -28.98
N GLU A 146 -1.83 -20.30 -30.11
CA GLU A 146 -3.18 -20.68 -30.49
C GLU A 146 -3.92 -21.30 -29.29
N GLU A 147 -5.00 -20.65 -28.85
CA GLU A 147 -5.87 -21.15 -27.80
C GLU A 147 -6.40 -22.52 -28.24
N SER A 148 -6.12 -23.56 -27.44
CA SER A 148 -6.60 -24.89 -27.77
C SER A 148 -8.14 -24.89 -27.84
N GLU A 149 -8.73 -25.54 -28.84
CA GLU A 149 -10.21 -25.64 -29.01
C GLU A 149 -10.94 -26.09 -27.72
N LYS A 150 -10.26 -26.85 -26.87
CA LYS A 150 -10.76 -27.30 -25.57
C LYS A 150 -11.03 -26.16 -24.58
N LEU A 151 -10.15 -25.16 -24.54
CA LEU A 151 -10.33 -23.95 -23.71
C LEU A 151 -11.52 -23.12 -24.19
N ILE A 152 -11.67 -22.98 -25.51
CA ILE A 152 -12.80 -22.24 -26.12
C ILE A 152 -14.15 -22.90 -25.76
N GLU A 153 -14.23 -24.22 -25.80
CA GLU A 153 -15.46 -24.93 -25.44
C GLU A 153 -15.75 -24.87 -23.92
N GLU A 154 -14.72 -24.93 -23.07
CA GLU A 154 -14.86 -24.73 -21.62
C GLU A 154 -15.36 -23.32 -21.29
N GLU A 155 -14.85 -22.29 -21.96
CA GLU A 155 -15.31 -20.90 -21.79
C GLU A 155 -16.75 -20.70 -22.26
N LYS A 156 -17.15 -21.28 -23.39
CA LYS A 156 -18.55 -21.24 -23.85
C LYS A 156 -19.50 -21.92 -22.87
N ALA A 157 -19.12 -23.08 -22.35
CA ALA A 157 -19.91 -23.80 -21.36
C ALA A 157 -20.07 -22.98 -20.08
N ARG A 158 -18.98 -22.35 -19.61
CA ARG A 158 -19.01 -21.44 -18.46
C ARG A 158 -19.88 -20.21 -18.71
N ALA A 159 -19.76 -19.57 -19.87
CA ALA A 159 -20.59 -18.41 -20.22
C ALA A 159 -22.08 -18.74 -20.21
N LYS A 160 -22.46 -19.90 -20.75
CA LYS A 160 -23.86 -20.36 -20.73
C LYS A 160 -24.35 -20.66 -19.31
N TYR A 161 -23.54 -21.31 -18.49
CA TYR A 161 -23.84 -21.55 -17.08
C TYR A 161 -24.10 -20.23 -16.33
N LEU A 162 -23.24 -19.24 -16.55
CA LEU A 162 -23.37 -17.91 -15.96
C LEU A 162 -24.67 -17.23 -16.41
N GLU A 163 -24.97 -17.21 -17.70
CA GLU A 163 -26.22 -16.64 -18.23
C GLU A 163 -27.45 -17.29 -17.56
N GLU A 164 -27.51 -18.62 -17.48
CA GLU A 164 -28.64 -19.34 -16.86
C GLU A 164 -28.81 -19.03 -15.37
N LYS A 165 -27.71 -18.81 -14.65
CA LYS A 165 -27.72 -18.50 -13.21
C LYS A 165 -28.09 -17.04 -12.96
N THR A 166 -27.44 -16.10 -13.65
CA THR A 166 -27.62 -14.66 -13.42
C THR A 166 -29.00 -14.17 -13.88
N LEU A 167 -29.64 -14.86 -14.83
CA LEU A 167 -31.04 -14.60 -15.20
C LEU A 167 -32.05 -14.79 -14.05
N LYS A 168 -31.68 -15.49 -12.96
CA LYS A 168 -32.56 -15.73 -11.81
C LYS A 168 -32.29 -14.79 -10.64
N ILE A 169 -31.21 -14.02 -10.71
CA ILE A 169 -30.79 -13.07 -9.67
C ILE A 169 -31.52 -11.76 -9.90
N ASN A 170 -32.23 -11.25 -8.90
CA ASN A 170 -33.08 -10.04 -9.01
C ASN A 170 -32.68 -8.91 -8.06
N THR A 171 -31.76 -9.18 -7.13
CA THR A 171 -31.30 -8.22 -6.11
C THR A 171 -29.78 -8.21 -5.97
N VAL A 172 -29.24 -7.13 -5.37
CA VAL A 172 -27.79 -7.01 -5.09
C VAL A 172 -27.36 -8.09 -4.09
N GLU A 173 -28.19 -8.41 -3.11
CA GLU A 173 -27.93 -9.43 -2.10
C GLU A 173 -27.80 -10.82 -2.73
N GLU A 174 -28.73 -11.19 -3.63
CA GLU A 174 -28.65 -12.45 -4.38
C GLU A 174 -27.41 -12.52 -5.27
N ALA A 175 -27.00 -11.39 -5.89
CA ALA A 175 -25.78 -11.31 -6.68
C ALA A 175 -24.54 -11.57 -5.81
N VAL A 176 -24.48 -10.99 -4.62
CA VAL A 176 -23.41 -11.21 -3.65
C VAL A 176 -23.40 -12.66 -3.15
N ASP A 177 -24.55 -13.25 -2.85
CA ASP A 177 -24.67 -14.66 -2.45
C ASP A 177 -24.11 -15.59 -3.54
N PHE A 178 -24.48 -15.36 -4.80
CA PHE A 178 -23.97 -16.12 -5.93
C PHE A 178 -22.44 -15.99 -6.07
N LEU A 179 -21.90 -14.77 -5.94
CA LEU A 179 -20.46 -14.55 -5.98
C LEU A 179 -19.72 -15.34 -4.90
N ILE A 180 -20.19 -15.28 -3.66
CA ILE A 180 -19.50 -15.91 -2.52
C ILE A 180 -19.59 -17.44 -2.59
N HIS A 181 -20.74 -17.98 -3.00
CA HIS A 181 -21.02 -19.41 -2.86
C HIS A 181 -20.80 -20.24 -4.12
N GLU A 182 -20.82 -19.62 -5.30
CA GLU A 182 -20.78 -20.36 -6.57
C GLU A 182 -19.69 -19.89 -7.52
N GLU A 183 -19.42 -18.58 -7.62
CA GLU A 183 -18.60 -18.05 -8.71
C GLU A 183 -17.16 -17.69 -8.29
N LEU A 184 -16.95 -17.06 -7.14
CA LEU A 184 -15.61 -16.64 -6.72
C LEU A 184 -14.85 -17.80 -6.08
N SER A 185 -13.58 -17.92 -6.46
CA SER A 185 -12.66 -18.85 -5.80
C SER A 185 -12.32 -18.38 -4.38
N GLU A 186 -11.97 -19.33 -3.49
CA GLU A 186 -11.50 -19.00 -2.13
C GLU A 186 -10.29 -18.05 -2.13
N ASN A 187 -9.42 -18.16 -3.14
CA ASN A 187 -8.28 -17.25 -3.29
C ASN A 187 -8.74 -15.81 -3.58
N THR A 188 -9.77 -15.64 -4.42
CA THR A 188 -10.37 -14.33 -4.71
C THR A 188 -11.07 -13.77 -3.48
N ILE A 189 -11.85 -14.59 -2.78
CA ILE A 189 -12.53 -14.21 -1.53
C ILE A 189 -11.52 -13.75 -0.48
N ARG A 190 -10.42 -14.49 -0.28
CA ARG A 190 -9.34 -14.09 0.61
C ARG A 190 -8.69 -12.77 0.18
N GLY A 191 -8.54 -12.55 -1.14
CA GLY A 191 -8.06 -11.28 -1.68
C GLY A 191 -8.94 -10.10 -1.25
N ILE A 192 -10.25 -10.21 -1.44
CA ILE A 192 -11.22 -9.16 -1.08
C ILE A 192 -11.27 -8.93 0.43
N ARG A 193 -11.22 -10.00 1.23
CA ARG A 193 -11.10 -9.90 2.70
C ARG A 193 -9.81 -9.23 3.17
N ASN A 194 -8.77 -9.30 2.35
CA ASN A 194 -7.51 -8.68 2.68
C ASN A 194 -7.48 -7.20 2.30
N GLU A 195 -8.46 -6.66 1.58
CA GLU A 195 -8.56 -5.24 1.29
C GLU A 195 -9.06 -4.49 2.52
N SER A 196 -8.30 -3.46 2.89
CA SER A 196 -8.61 -2.61 4.02
C SER A 196 -9.64 -1.51 3.74
N LEU A 197 -10.08 -0.81 4.79
CA LEU A 197 -10.96 0.34 4.66
C LEU A 197 -10.27 1.51 3.95
N ALA A 198 -8.98 1.76 4.24
CA ALA A 198 -8.18 2.78 3.56
C ALA A 198 -8.12 2.55 2.05
N SER A 199 -8.10 1.29 1.60
CA SER A 199 -8.17 0.95 0.18
C SER A 199 -9.52 1.30 -0.45
N LYS A 200 -10.64 1.11 0.27
CA LYS A 200 -11.99 1.38 -0.26
C LYS A 200 -12.31 2.86 -0.40
N LEU A 201 -11.69 3.72 0.40
CA LEU A 201 -11.94 5.15 0.36
C LEU A 201 -11.18 5.87 -0.75
N ASN A 202 -10.10 5.27 -1.27
CA ASN A 202 -9.08 5.98 -2.02
C ASN A 202 -9.05 5.76 -3.56
N ASP A 203 -9.93 4.93 -4.14
CA ASP A 203 -9.62 4.39 -5.47
C ASP A 203 -10.63 4.72 -6.59
N LEU A 204 -10.19 5.59 -7.49
CA LEU A 204 -10.55 5.59 -8.92
C LEU A 204 -10.14 4.28 -9.63
N THR A 205 -9.32 3.44 -8.99
CA THR A 205 -8.84 2.13 -9.49
C THR A 205 -9.88 1.03 -9.45
N VAL A 206 -10.97 1.20 -8.70
CA VAL A 206 -12.09 0.25 -8.58
C VAL A 206 -12.79 -0.02 -9.93
N LEU A 207 -12.72 0.94 -10.86
CA LEU A 207 -13.32 0.84 -12.20
C LEU A 207 -12.63 -0.24 -13.08
N PHE A 208 -11.39 -0.63 -12.78
CA PHE A 208 -10.64 -1.67 -13.49
C PHE A 208 -10.49 -2.93 -12.62
N GLY A 209 -10.61 -4.11 -13.21
CA GLY A 209 -10.54 -5.39 -12.47
C GLY A 209 -11.91 -5.90 -12.04
N MET A 210 -12.23 -5.84 -10.73
CA MET A 210 -13.46 -6.42 -10.17
C MET A 210 -14.73 -5.78 -10.75
N GLY A 211 -14.76 -4.45 -10.90
CA GLY A 211 -15.88 -3.76 -11.57
C GLY A 211 -16.11 -4.27 -13.00
N MET A 212 -15.06 -4.40 -13.82
CA MET A 212 -15.16 -4.96 -15.18
C MET A 212 -15.64 -6.42 -15.17
N TYR A 213 -15.15 -7.22 -14.23
CA TYR A 213 -15.57 -8.60 -14.08
C TYR A 213 -17.06 -8.68 -13.70
N LEU A 214 -17.52 -7.87 -12.75
CA LEU A 214 -18.93 -7.79 -12.36
C LEU A 214 -19.83 -7.35 -13.52
N ARG A 215 -19.37 -6.42 -14.37
CA ARG A 215 -20.08 -6.07 -15.61
C ARG A 215 -20.22 -7.28 -16.53
N ASN A 216 -19.15 -8.05 -16.73
CA ASN A 216 -19.17 -9.26 -17.55
C ASN A 216 -19.99 -10.41 -16.96
N VAL A 217 -20.24 -10.43 -15.65
CA VAL A 217 -21.06 -11.48 -15.02
C VAL A 217 -22.54 -11.06 -15.00
N PHE A 218 -22.84 -9.84 -14.58
CA PHE A 218 -24.20 -9.43 -14.21
C PHE A 218 -24.85 -8.41 -15.15
N ILE A 219 -24.10 -7.75 -16.02
CA ILE A 219 -24.61 -6.61 -16.80
C ILE A 219 -24.56 -6.91 -18.29
N TYR A 220 -23.38 -7.10 -18.89
CA TYR A 220 -23.25 -7.28 -20.34
C TYR A 220 -23.94 -8.54 -20.89
N PRO A 221 -23.86 -9.72 -20.24
CA PRO A 221 -24.60 -10.88 -20.73
C PRO A 221 -26.09 -10.84 -20.35
N ASN A 222 -26.48 -9.95 -19.44
CA ASN A 222 -27.71 -10.11 -18.70
C ASN A 222 -28.91 -9.53 -19.45
N LYS A 223 -29.89 -10.40 -19.71
CA LYS A 223 -31.21 -10.03 -20.25
C LYS A 223 -32.27 -9.90 -19.15
N ASN A 224 -31.89 -10.02 -17.87
CA ASN A 224 -32.79 -9.86 -16.74
C ASN A 224 -33.08 -8.38 -16.48
N GLU A 225 -34.11 -7.87 -17.16
CA GLU A 225 -34.58 -6.49 -16.99
C GLU A 225 -35.01 -6.17 -15.55
N ASN A 226 -35.47 -7.15 -14.77
CA ASN A 226 -35.86 -6.92 -13.37
C ASN A 226 -34.64 -6.55 -12.53
N PHE A 227 -33.54 -7.28 -12.69
CA PHE A 227 -32.29 -6.99 -11.98
C PHE A 227 -31.71 -5.63 -12.39
N LEU A 228 -31.64 -5.34 -13.69
CA LEU A 228 -31.14 -4.05 -14.17
C LEU A 228 -32.01 -2.88 -13.68
N LYS A 229 -33.34 -3.05 -13.65
CA LYS A 229 -34.25 -2.07 -13.07
C LYS A 229 -34.02 -1.90 -11.58
N TYR A 230 -33.83 -3.00 -10.84
CA TYR A 230 -33.51 -2.97 -9.41
C TYR A 230 -32.21 -2.21 -9.16
N LEU A 231 -31.12 -2.51 -9.89
CA LEU A 231 -29.84 -1.81 -9.75
C LEU A 231 -29.97 -0.29 -9.95
N ASN A 232 -30.76 0.12 -10.93
CA ASN A 232 -30.97 1.55 -11.22
C ASN A 232 -31.70 2.28 -10.10
N THR A 233 -32.64 1.63 -9.42
CA THR A 233 -33.46 2.25 -8.37
C THR A 233 -32.98 1.94 -6.95
N TYR A 234 -32.05 1.00 -6.78
CA TYR A 234 -31.51 0.62 -5.49
C TYR A 234 -30.81 1.83 -4.85
N ASP A 235 -31.23 2.14 -3.62
CA ASP A 235 -30.58 3.14 -2.78
C ASP A 235 -29.94 2.42 -1.59
N PRO A 236 -28.60 2.38 -1.51
CA PRO A 236 -27.91 1.78 -0.37
C PRO A 236 -28.06 2.61 0.92
N GLY A 237 -28.64 3.82 0.85
CA GLY A 237 -28.86 4.70 1.99
C GLY A 237 -27.66 5.59 2.32
N TYR A 238 -26.62 5.60 1.49
CA TYR A 238 -25.41 6.43 1.60
C TYR A 238 -24.85 6.76 0.22
N ILE A 239 -23.94 7.73 0.16
CA ILE A 239 -23.19 8.09 -1.04
C ILE A 239 -22.19 6.98 -1.36
N LEU A 240 -22.24 6.49 -2.59
CA LEU A 240 -21.33 5.50 -3.13
C LEU A 240 -21.09 5.78 -4.62
N ASP A 241 -19.88 5.52 -5.10
CA ASP A 241 -19.64 5.43 -6.54
C ASP A 241 -20.27 4.14 -7.07
N ARG A 242 -21.30 4.30 -7.91
CA ARG A 242 -22.04 3.17 -8.49
C ARG A 242 -21.31 2.54 -9.67
N GLY A 243 -20.25 3.17 -10.18
CA GLY A 243 -19.70 2.86 -11.49
C GLY A 243 -20.66 3.23 -12.62
N GLU A 244 -20.43 2.68 -13.80
CA GLU A 244 -21.17 3.07 -15.02
C GLU A 244 -22.57 2.45 -15.06
N PHE A 245 -22.72 1.22 -14.56
CA PHE A 245 -23.94 0.43 -14.68
C PHE A 245 -24.50 -0.04 -13.33
N GLY A 246 -23.91 0.40 -12.21
CA GLY A 246 -24.31 -0.03 -10.86
C GLY A 246 -23.46 -1.18 -10.30
N GLU A 247 -22.40 -1.60 -10.98
CA GLU A 247 -21.47 -2.64 -10.51
C GLU A 247 -20.83 -2.29 -9.16
N GLY A 248 -20.63 -1.00 -8.88
CA GLY A 248 -20.08 -0.53 -7.60
C GLY A 248 -20.97 -0.88 -6.41
N LEU A 249 -22.29 -1.00 -6.60
CA LEU A 249 -23.22 -1.42 -5.54
C LEU A 249 -23.00 -2.88 -5.14
N ILE A 250 -22.73 -3.75 -6.13
CA ILE A 250 -22.47 -5.17 -5.92
C ILE A 250 -21.10 -5.34 -5.25
N GLU A 251 -20.10 -4.61 -5.74
CA GLU A 251 -18.75 -4.69 -5.18
C GLU A 251 -18.67 -4.20 -3.73
N ASP A 252 -19.27 -3.04 -3.44
CA ASP A 252 -19.32 -2.50 -2.06
C ASP A 252 -20.07 -3.46 -1.13
N SER A 253 -21.21 -3.99 -1.56
CA SER A 253 -21.98 -4.96 -0.78
C SER A 253 -21.21 -6.26 -0.54
N LEU A 254 -20.47 -6.75 -1.54
CA LEU A 254 -19.61 -7.92 -1.43
C LEU A 254 -18.49 -7.69 -0.41
N TRP A 255 -17.76 -6.57 -0.52
CA TRP A 255 -16.68 -6.23 0.39
C TRP A 255 -17.18 -6.11 1.83
N ARG A 256 -18.31 -5.40 2.04
CA ARG A 256 -18.93 -5.23 3.37
C ARG A 256 -19.33 -6.57 3.97
N ARG A 257 -19.95 -7.44 3.18
CA ARG A 257 -20.37 -8.76 3.66
C ARG A 257 -19.19 -9.64 4.03
N LEU A 258 -18.11 -9.61 3.25
CA LEU A 258 -16.90 -10.39 3.49
C LEU A 258 -16.06 -9.86 4.67
N ASN A 259 -16.09 -8.56 4.92
CA ASN A 259 -15.33 -7.88 5.98
C ASN A 259 -16.17 -7.47 7.21
N HIS A 260 -17.44 -7.88 7.27
CA HIS A 260 -18.37 -7.57 8.38
C HIS A 260 -18.62 -6.05 8.61
N TYR A 261 -18.58 -5.24 7.55
CA TYR A 261 -18.82 -3.79 7.55
C TYR A 261 -20.26 -3.41 7.19
N ASN A 262 -21.24 -4.13 7.75
CA ASN A 262 -22.65 -3.78 7.56
C ASN A 262 -22.96 -2.45 8.27
N ILE A 263 -23.68 -1.56 7.59
CA ILE A 263 -24.06 -0.27 8.16
C ILE A 263 -25.05 -0.43 9.32
N THR A 264 -24.76 0.22 10.45
CA THR A 264 -25.61 0.21 11.64
C THR A 264 -26.79 1.16 11.52
N ASP A 265 -27.86 0.90 12.29
CA ASP A 265 -29.02 1.81 12.35
C ASP A 265 -28.67 3.18 12.94
N GLU A 266 -27.64 3.26 13.79
CA GLU A 266 -27.13 4.53 14.29
C GLU A 266 -26.49 5.35 13.17
N SER A 267 -25.60 4.74 12.38
CA SER A 267 -25.00 5.40 11.22
C SER A 267 -26.04 5.86 10.20
N LYS A 268 -27.05 5.02 9.90
CA LYS A 268 -28.16 5.40 9.00
C LYS A 268 -28.88 6.66 9.49
N LYS A 269 -29.18 6.75 10.79
CA LYS A 269 -29.83 7.93 11.38
C LYS A 269 -28.95 9.17 11.26
N LYS A 270 -27.64 9.05 11.53
CA LYS A 270 -26.69 10.16 11.39
C LYS A 270 -26.61 10.65 9.93
N ILE A 271 -26.56 9.73 8.97
CA ILE A 271 -26.57 10.06 7.53
C ILE A 271 -27.88 10.74 7.13
N GLU A 272 -29.03 10.28 7.62
CA GLU A 272 -30.32 10.91 7.33
C GLU A 272 -30.38 12.36 7.85
N VAL A 273 -29.84 12.61 9.04
CA VAL A 273 -29.71 13.96 9.61
C VAL A 273 -28.77 14.81 8.74
N LEU A 274 -27.57 14.32 8.42
CA LEU A 274 -26.59 15.00 7.59
C LEU A 274 -27.15 15.39 6.21
N ARG A 275 -27.93 14.50 5.58
CA ARG A 275 -28.58 14.76 4.28
C ARG A 275 -29.61 15.89 4.34
N LYS A 276 -30.27 16.12 5.49
CA LYS A 276 -31.20 17.24 5.70
C LYS A 276 -30.48 18.59 5.85
N GLU A 277 -29.21 18.57 6.26
CA GLU A 277 -28.38 19.77 6.48
C GLU A 277 -27.72 20.31 5.20
N LYS A 278 -27.77 19.57 4.08
CA LYS A 278 -27.08 19.82 2.79
C LYS A 278 -27.39 21.16 2.05
N TYR A 279 -28.06 22.13 2.67
CA TYR A 279 -28.37 23.43 2.06
C TYR A 279 -27.23 24.46 2.08
N ASN A 280 -26.02 24.09 2.54
CA ASN A 280 -24.85 24.97 2.56
C ASN A 280 -23.80 24.51 1.53
N GLU A 281 -23.71 25.20 0.40
CA GLU A 281 -22.81 24.87 -0.73
C GLU A 281 -21.33 24.77 -0.32
N GLY A 282 -20.89 25.56 0.68
CA GLY A 282 -19.51 25.55 1.16
C GLY A 282 -19.09 24.29 1.93
N LEU A 283 -20.04 23.42 2.31
CA LEU A 283 -19.78 22.18 3.04
C LEU A 283 -20.09 20.93 2.22
N ALA A 284 -20.35 21.07 0.91
CA ALA A 284 -20.79 19.95 0.09
C ALA A 284 -19.74 18.81 0.02
N TRP A 285 -18.45 19.15 -0.10
CA TRP A 285 -17.35 18.18 -0.17
C TRP A 285 -17.10 17.47 1.17
N SER A 286 -16.96 18.24 2.27
CA SER A 286 -16.76 17.67 3.60
C SER A 286 -17.96 16.82 4.05
N ASN A 287 -19.19 17.22 3.73
CA ASN A 287 -20.39 16.41 3.99
C ASN A 287 -20.44 15.15 3.13
N TYR A 288 -19.96 15.21 1.87
CA TYR A 288 -19.83 14.02 1.02
C TYR A 288 -18.90 12.99 1.65
N ILE A 289 -17.72 13.43 2.11
CA ILE A 289 -16.74 12.56 2.78
C ILE A 289 -17.32 12.03 4.10
N LYS A 290 -17.90 12.90 4.93
CA LYS A 290 -18.50 12.52 6.21
C LYS A 290 -19.59 11.46 6.04
N GLU A 291 -20.45 11.59 5.05
CA GLU A 291 -21.48 10.59 4.74
C GLU A 291 -20.85 9.23 4.40
N LYS A 292 -19.78 9.24 3.58
CA LYS A 292 -19.04 8.03 3.21
C LYS A 292 -18.40 7.36 4.43
N LEU A 293 -17.75 8.12 5.31
CA LEU A 293 -17.14 7.60 6.54
C LEU A 293 -18.17 7.03 7.52
N LEU A 294 -19.30 7.72 7.71
CA LEU A 294 -20.41 7.23 8.53
C LEU A 294 -20.96 5.90 8.00
N SER A 295 -20.96 5.69 6.69
CA SER A 295 -21.41 4.44 6.07
C SER A 295 -20.57 3.23 6.50
N TYR A 296 -19.31 3.45 6.92
CA TYR A 296 -18.42 2.43 7.45
C TYR A 296 -18.44 2.35 8.99
N ASN A 297 -19.40 3.01 9.63
CA ASN A 297 -19.60 3.04 11.08
C ASN A 297 -18.44 3.68 11.87
N LEU A 298 -17.68 4.58 11.24
CA LEU A 298 -16.65 5.34 11.94
C LEU A 298 -17.29 6.33 12.92
N ASP A 299 -16.63 6.53 14.07
CA ASP A 299 -17.08 7.48 15.08
C ASP A 299 -16.77 8.94 14.67
N GLU A 300 -17.45 9.88 15.33
CA GLU A 300 -17.34 11.31 15.00
C GLU A 300 -15.95 11.88 15.28
N ALA A 301 -15.19 11.31 16.23
CA ALA A 301 -13.85 11.80 16.55
C ALA A 301 -12.86 11.41 15.43
N ILE A 302 -12.90 10.15 14.98
CA ILE A 302 -12.15 9.65 13.83
C ILE A 302 -12.51 10.43 12.57
N ILE A 303 -13.80 10.66 12.33
CA ILE A 303 -14.27 11.44 11.18
C ILE A 303 -13.73 12.87 11.21
N SER A 304 -13.72 13.50 12.38
CA SER A 304 -13.24 14.86 12.54
C SER A 304 -11.73 14.94 12.29
N GLU A 305 -10.93 14.01 12.85
CA GLU A 305 -9.49 13.93 12.59
C GLU A 305 -9.19 13.70 11.10
N TYR A 306 -9.97 12.85 10.43
CA TYR A 306 -9.84 12.61 8.99
C TYR A 306 -10.11 13.88 8.16
N LEU A 307 -11.20 14.60 8.47
CA LEU A 307 -11.58 15.82 7.76
C LEU A 307 -10.61 16.97 8.01
N GLU A 308 -10.03 17.07 9.21
CA GLU A 308 -8.98 18.05 9.49
C GLU A 308 -7.75 17.85 8.60
N LEU A 309 -7.37 16.59 8.32
CA LEU A 309 -6.29 16.28 7.39
C LEU A 309 -6.69 16.53 5.93
N GLU A 310 -7.96 16.33 5.57
CA GLU A 310 -8.46 16.65 4.22
C GLU A 310 -8.32 18.16 3.95
N ASP A 311 -8.77 18.98 4.89
CA ASP A 311 -8.66 20.43 4.80
C ASP A 311 -7.17 20.88 4.75
N GLN A 312 -6.28 20.17 5.46
CA GLN A 312 -4.83 20.43 5.39
C GLN A 312 -4.22 20.06 4.03
N MET A 313 -4.68 18.98 3.39
CA MET A 313 -4.20 18.55 2.07
C MET A 313 -4.46 19.62 1.00
N ASP A 314 -5.63 20.27 1.04
CA ASP A 314 -5.98 21.37 0.13
C ASP A 314 -5.08 22.61 0.29
N LEU A 315 -4.44 22.76 1.45
CA LEU A 315 -3.56 23.88 1.79
C LEU A 315 -2.07 23.55 1.63
N CYS A 316 -1.72 22.30 1.30
CA CYS A 316 -0.33 21.86 1.18
C CYS A 316 0.39 22.58 0.03
N VAL A 317 1.55 23.16 0.35
CA VAL A 317 2.40 23.85 -0.63
C VAL A 317 3.47 22.92 -1.22
N SER A 318 3.74 21.79 -0.56
CA SER A 318 4.73 20.81 -1.01
C SER A 318 4.13 19.41 -1.12
N ASP A 319 4.63 18.63 -2.09
CA ASP A 319 4.25 17.22 -2.28
C ASP A 319 4.51 16.38 -1.02
N GLU A 320 5.52 16.73 -0.24
CA GLU A 320 5.88 16.04 1.00
C GLU A 320 4.81 16.23 2.09
N ASP A 321 4.31 17.45 2.26
CA ASP A 321 3.24 17.76 3.23
C ASP A 321 1.92 17.08 2.81
N PHE A 322 1.62 17.08 1.52
CA PHE A 322 0.46 16.38 0.97
C PHE A 322 0.55 14.86 1.23
N GLU A 323 1.69 14.24 0.91
CA GLU A 323 1.92 12.81 1.16
C GLU A 323 1.85 12.48 2.66
N HIS A 324 2.35 13.36 3.53
CA HIS A 324 2.25 13.20 4.98
C HIS A 324 0.79 13.13 5.43
N CYS A 325 -0.04 14.08 4.99
CA CYS A 325 -1.45 14.10 5.34
C CYS A 325 -2.20 12.88 4.78
N MET A 326 -1.94 12.51 3.52
CA MET A 326 -2.53 11.33 2.88
C MET A 326 -2.22 10.04 3.65
N TYR A 327 -0.97 9.83 4.08
CA TYR A 327 -0.62 8.64 4.84
C TYR A 327 -1.20 8.63 6.26
N GLU A 328 -1.36 9.80 6.89
CA GLU A 328 -1.99 9.92 8.21
C GLU A 328 -3.50 9.65 8.13
N GLN A 329 -4.19 10.15 7.09
CA GLN A 329 -5.59 9.82 6.82
C GLN A 329 -5.77 8.31 6.68
N LYS A 330 -4.93 7.64 5.88
CA LYS A 330 -4.98 6.18 5.74
C LYS A 330 -4.74 5.47 7.07
N LYS A 331 -3.75 5.91 7.85
CA LYS A 331 -3.46 5.35 9.18
C LYS A 331 -4.67 5.44 10.12
N ILE A 332 -5.39 6.57 10.12
CA ILE A 332 -6.61 6.76 10.92
C ILE A 332 -7.70 5.76 10.50
N LEU A 333 -7.94 5.60 9.20
CA LEU A 333 -8.93 4.65 8.69
C LEU A 333 -8.62 3.20 9.05
N GLU A 334 -7.33 2.86 9.13
CA GLU A 334 -6.86 1.54 9.51
C GLU A 334 -6.89 1.27 11.03
N GLY A 335 -7.09 2.30 11.85
CA GLY A 335 -7.16 2.17 13.30
C GLY A 335 -5.88 1.62 13.94
N LEU A 336 -4.71 1.87 13.34
CA LEU A 336 -3.45 1.29 13.78
C LEU A 336 -3.11 1.67 15.22
N SER A 337 -2.73 0.69 16.04
CA SER A 337 -2.38 0.90 17.44
C SER A 337 -1.24 -0.02 17.89
N GLY A 338 -0.62 0.29 19.03
CA GLY A 338 0.46 -0.52 19.61
C GLY A 338 1.61 -0.80 18.63
N ASP A 339 1.94 -2.08 18.47
CA ASP A 339 3.05 -2.52 17.61
C ASP A 339 2.81 -2.17 16.13
N GLU A 340 1.56 -2.19 15.65
CA GLU A 340 1.24 -1.86 14.25
C GLU A 340 1.56 -0.39 13.95
N LEU A 341 1.24 0.50 14.89
CA LEU A 341 1.56 1.92 14.78
C LEU A 341 3.08 2.14 14.78
N SER A 342 3.82 1.38 15.60
CA SER A 342 5.28 1.44 15.62
C SER A 342 5.88 1.04 14.27
N VAL A 343 5.37 -0.05 13.68
CA VAL A 343 5.81 -0.52 12.35
C VAL A 343 5.49 0.50 11.26
N TYR A 344 4.27 1.05 11.25
CA TYR A 344 3.88 2.12 10.34
C TYR A 344 4.82 3.33 10.44
N ASN A 345 5.08 3.81 11.66
CA ASN A 345 5.93 4.97 11.89
C ASN A 345 7.35 4.73 11.36
N GLN A 346 7.89 3.52 11.52
CA GLN A 346 9.19 3.17 10.97
C GLN A 346 9.18 3.17 9.44
N MET A 347 8.18 2.54 8.80
CA MET A 347 8.07 2.52 7.33
C MET A 347 7.89 3.94 6.76
N LYS A 348 7.10 4.77 7.46
CA LYS A 348 6.87 6.17 7.11
C LYS A 348 8.18 6.96 7.17
N GLN A 349 8.93 6.80 8.26
CA GLN A 349 10.23 7.43 8.43
C GLN A 349 11.22 7.01 7.32
N ASP A 350 11.27 5.73 6.97
CA ASP A 350 12.16 5.23 5.92
C ASP A 350 11.84 5.90 4.57
N TYR A 351 10.56 5.97 4.20
CA TYR A 351 10.11 6.64 2.98
C TYR A 351 10.50 8.13 2.93
N PHE A 352 10.16 8.90 3.96
CA PHE A 352 10.45 10.34 3.99
C PHE A 352 11.94 10.64 4.15
N THR A 353 12.72 9.73 4.74
CA THR A 353 14.18 9.86 4.81
C THR A 353 14.79 9.82 3.40
N VAL A 354 14.46 8.80 2.60
CA VAL A 354 14.97 8.71 1.22
C VAL A 354 14.42 9.84 0.35
N SER A 355 13.15 10.22 0.50
CA SER A 355 12.55 11.34 -0.24
C SER A 355 13.29 12.67 0.01
N ARG A 356 13.57 12.99 1.28
CA ARG A 356 14.35 14.18 1.65
C ARG A 356 15.79 14.10 1.18
N LEU A 357 16.42 12.93 1.22
CA LEU A 357 17.76 12.72 0.70
C LEU A 357 17.82 13.01 -0.81
N ILE A 358 16.90 12.45 -1.60
CA ILE A 358 16.82 12.73 -3.04
C ILE A 358 16.66 14.23 -3.30
N LYS A 359 15.79 14.91 -2.55
CA LYS A 359 15.57 16.36 -2.65
C LYS A 359 16.84 17.15 -2.31
N LYS A 360 17.55 16.78 -1.23
CA LYS A 360 18.84 17.35 -0.82
C LYS A 360 19.86 17.26 -1.96
N LEU A 361 20.01 16.09 -2.58
CA LEU A 361 20.98 15.86 -3.65
C LEU A 361 20.61 16.58 -4.96
N LYS A 362 19.32 16.68 -5.28
CA LYS A 362 18.85 17.43 -6.47
C LYS A 362 19.03 18.95 -6.32
N ASN A 363 18.93 19.49 -5.10
CA ASN A 363 18.94 20.92 -4.85
C ASN A 363 20.33 21.54 -4.61
N LYS A 364 21.41 20.73 -4.58
CA LYS A 364 22.82 21.17 -4.37
C LYS A 364 22.98 22.33 -3.37
N GLN A 365 22.49 22.19 -2.14
CA GLN A 365 22.82 23.09 -1.03
C GLN A 365 23.78 22.42 -0.04
#